data_AF-A0A6J5DNR7-F1
#
_entry.id   AF-A0A6J5DNR7-F1
#
_cell.length_a   1.000
_cell.length_b   1.000
_cell.length_c   1.000
_cell.angle_alpha   90.00
_cell.angle_beta   90.00
_cell.angle_gamma   90.00
#
_symmetry.space_group_name_H-M   'P 1'
#
loop_
_entity.id
_entity.type
_entity.pdbx_description
1 polymer ?
#
loop_
_entity_poly.entity_id
_entity_poly.type
_entity_poly.pdbx_seq_one_letter_code
_entity_poly.pdbx_strand_id
1 'polypeptide(L)'
;MKRSSFVAWRFVRCAVRWSVRFRWLACTLLLPVAAAAECDRRPVQPERIQIIGRDMLVNGVPATVYGLEFAQSADEVSESFRAFWAREGVPAKARLEFSGLLLSALDGACHYVLLIAPVRKGLHAKGVMSVVRLNGGSARHLIPDSAVPLPPGSKTVSDIESHDPGQTGRTWIVRLNGDAVNQARGYGRMLAAQGWTTVAFMPVYPLDSTRQAVGGAIGMQRGTDRVDAVFSDRQGQTQAVIHITRDR
;
A
#
# COMPACT_ATOMS: atom_id res chain seq x y z
N MET A 1 -44.64 27.57 -63.11
CA MET A 1 -43.66 27.26 -64.19
C MET A 1 -42.67 26.26 -63.61
N LYS A 2 -42.38 25.05 -64.11
CA LYS A 2 -42.73 24.29 -65.31
C LYS A 2 -43.00 22.84 -64.89
N ARG A 3 -43.94 22.20 -65.60
CA ARG A 3 -44.26 20.76 -65.59
C ARG A 3 -43.27 20.01 -66.51
N SER A 4 -43.07 18.71 -66.25
CA SER A 4 -42.85 17.59 -67.20
C SER A 4 -42.81 16.29 -66.36
N SER A 5 -43.87 15.47 -66.27
CA SER A 5 -44.49 14.53 -67.24
C SER A 5 -43.83 13.14 -67.34
N PHE A 6 -44.59 12.16 -66.82
CA PHE A 6 -44.84 10.76 -67.25
C PHE A 6 -43.69 9.82 -67.66
N VAL A 7 -43.71 8.58 -67.14
CA VAL A 7 -44.16 7.37 -67.86
C VAL A 7 -44.36 6.21 -66.86
N ALA A 8 -45.46 5.48 -67.01
CA ALA A 8 -45.82 4.28 -66.26
C ALA A 8 -45.41 3.01 -67.02
N TRP A 9 -44.92 1.97 -66.32
CA TRP A 9 -44.89 0.59 -66.81
C TRP A 9 -45.40 -0.37 -65.72
N ARG A 10 -46.37 -1.22 -66.11
CA ARG A 10 -46.86 -2.39 -65.37
C ARG A 10 -46.16 -3.64 -65.91
N PHE A 11 -45.65 -4.51 -65.04
CA PHE A 11 -45.50 -5.97 -65.26
C PHE A 11 -45.51 -6.63 -63.85
N VAL A 12 -46.59 -7.32 -63.46
CA VAL A 12 -46.87 -8.77 -63.60
C VAL A 12 -45.89 -9.70 -62.87
N ARG A 13 -46.46 -10.34 -61.83
CA ARG A 13 -46.28 -11.65 -61.16
C ARG A 13 -45.02 -12.52 -61.35
N CYS A 14 -44.88 -13.38 -60.33
CA CYS A 14 -44.12 -14.64 -60.21
C CYS A 14 -42.66 -14.46 -59.78
N ALA A 15 -42.07 -15.31 -58.95
CA ALA A 15 -42.50 -16.43 -58.14
C ALA A 15 -41.30 -16.77 -57.23
N VAL A 16 -41.60 -17.42 -56.11
CA VAL A 16 -40.75 -18.35 -55.36
C VAL A 16 -39.24 -18.02 -55.32
N ARG A 17 -38.75 -17.53 -54.18
CA ARG A 17 -37.33 -17.66 -53.84
C ARG A 17 -37.15 -18.21 -52.43
N TRP A 18 -36.37 -19.29 -52.40
CA TRP A 18 -36.04 -20.17 -51.31
C TRP A 18 -35.49 -19.44 -50.08
N SER A 19 -36.05 -19.76 -48.92
CA SER A 19 -35.46 -19.41 -47.63
C SER A 19 -34.32 -20.37 -47.32
N VAL A 20 -33.12 -20.04 -47.78
CA VAL A 20 -31.89 -20.72 -47.33
C VAL A 20 -31.62 -20.28 -45.89
N ARG A 21 -31.83 -21.19 -44.94
CA ARG A 21 -31.49 -21.00 -43.52
C ARG A 21 -29.95 -21.00 -43.37
N PHE A 22 -29.36 -19.81 -43.35
CA PHE A 22 -27.95 -19.65 -42.99
C PHE A 22 -27.82 -19.75 -41.46
N ARG A 23 -27.46 -20.95 -40.96
CA ARG A 23 -27.06 -21.14 -39.56
C ARG A 23 -25.68 -20.49 -39.37
N TRP A 24 -25.66 -19.28 -38.83
CA TRP A 24 -24.45 -18.68 -38.29
C TRP A 24 -24.04 -19.46 -37.04
N LEU A 25 -22.99 -20.28 -37.16
CA LEU A 25 -22.22 -20.77 -36.03
C LEU A 25 -21.47 -19.58 -35.43
N ALA A 26 -22.12 -18.90 -34.48
CA ALA A 26 -21.46 -17.91 -33.63
C ALA A 26 -20.47 -18.66 -32.73
N CYS A 27 -19.20 -18.72 -33.17
CA CYS A 27 -18.09 -19.17 -32.36
C CYS A 27 -17.81 -18.07 -31.33
N THR A 28 -18.52 -18.10 -30.19
CA THR A 28 -18.21 -17.28 -29.02
C THR A 28 -16.82 -17.65 -28.53
N LEU A 29 -15.83 -16.84 -28.92
CA LEU A 29 -14.50 -16.82 -28.31
C LEU A 29 -14.69 -16.42 -26.84
N LEU A 30 -14.79 -17.42 -25.97
CA LEU A 30 -14.64 -17.26 -24.53
C LEU A 30 -13.18 -16.88 -24.28
N LEU A 31 -12.90 -15.57 -24.30
CA LEU A 31 -11.64 -15.07 -23.78
C LEU A 31 -11.57 -15.50 -22.30
N PRO A 32 -10.52 -16.21 -21.88
CA PRO A 32 -10.35 -16.52 -20.47
C PRO A 32 -10.20 -15.18 -19.75
N VAL A 33 -11.20 -14.85 -18.93
CA VAL A 33 -11.05 -13.81 -17.92
C VAL A 33 -9.99 -14.36 -16.98
N ALA A 34 -8.75 -13.88 -17.14
CA ALA A 34 -7.70 -14.14 -16.17
C ALA A 34 -8.23 -13.62 -14.84
N ALA A 35 -8.64 -14.54 -13.97
CA ALA A 35 -8.99 -14.22 -12.60
C ALA A 35 -7.76 -13.49 -12.04
N ALA A 36 -7.94 -12.22 -11.66
CA ALA A 36 -6.89 -11.48 -11.00
C ALA A 36 -6.50 -12.32 -9.77
N ALA A 37 -5.23 -12.74 -9.69
CA ALA A 37 -4.75 -13.50 -8.55
C ALA A 37 -5.07 -12.68 -7.28
N GLU A 38 -5.99 -13.19 -6.47
CA GLU A 38 -6.27 -12.64 -5.16
C GLU A 38 -5.05 -12.97 -4.29
N CYS A 39 -4.35 -11.95 -3.79
CA CYS A 39 -3.15 -12.15 -2.98
C CYS A 39 -3.55 -12.55 -1.55
N ASP A 40 -4.25 -13.67 -1.39
CA ASP A 40 -4.93 -14.08 -0.15
C ASP A 40 -4.36 -15.37 0.47
N ARG A 41 -3.40 -16.02 -0.21
CA ARG A 41 -2.72 -17.23 0.27
C ARG A 41 -2.19 -17.08 1.69
N ARG A 42 -2.37 -18.15 2.48
CA ARG A 42 -1.91 -18.25 3.88
C ARG A 42 -0.98 -19.46 4.04
N PRO A 43 0.34 -19.29 3.92
CA PRO A 43 1.28 -20.41 3.91
C PRO A 43 1.38 -21.17 5.22
N VAL A 44 1.09 -20.50 6.34
CA VAL A 44 1.05 -21.09 7.68
C VAL A 44 -0.21 -20.60 8.37
N GLN A 45 -0.96 -21.50 8.99
CA GLN A 45 -2.14 -21.15 9.77
C GLN A 45 -1.72 -20.55 11.11
N PRO A 46 -2.03 -19.28 11.38
CA PRO A 46 -1.79 -18.66 12.68
C PRO A 46 -2.89 -19.05 13.69
N GLU A 47 -2.54 -19.01 14.97
CA GLU A 47 -3.48 -19.10 16.09
C GLU A 47 -4.28 -17.80 16.22
N ARG A 48 -3.62 -16.65 15.99
CA ARG A 48 -4.26 -15.33 16.00
C ARG A 48 -3.81 -14.48 14.83
N ILE A 49 -4.77 -13.81 14.21
CA ILE A 49 -4.55 -12.80 13.16
C ILE A 49 -5.05 -11.46 13.66
N GLN A 50 -4.18 -10.47 13.62
CA GLN A 50 -4.54 -9.06 13.73
C GLN A 50 -4.28 -8.40 12.39
N ILE A 51 -5.25 -7.63 11.91
CA ILE A 51 -5.07 -6.84 10.70
C ILE A 51 -4.45 -5.52 11.11
N ILE A 52 -3.27 -5.23 10.59
CA ILE A 52 -2.53 -3.99 10.85
C ILE A 52 -2.90 -2.94 9.81
N GLY A 53 -3.06 -3.34 8.54
CA GLY A 53 -3.57 -2.47 7.47
C GLY A 53 -4.05 -3.30 6.28
N ARG A 54 -5.28 -3.06 5.81
CA ARG A 54 -5.89 -3.82 4.70
C ARG A 54 -5.57 -3.25 3.34
N ASP A 55 -5.70 -1.94 3.23
CA ASP A 55 -5.56 -1.17 2.01
C ASP A 55 -4.49 -0.14 2.26
N MET A 56 -3.24 -0.55 2.03
CA MET A 56 -2.06 0.29 2.18
C MET A 56 -1.39 0.50 0.84
N LEU A 57 -0.78 1.67 0.65
CA LEU A 57 0.16 1.95 -0.42
C LEU A 57 1.54 2.16 0.19
N VAL A 58 2.50 1.30 -0.12
CA VAL A 58 3.89 1.45 0.30
C VAL A 58 4.71 1.84 -0.91
N ASN A 59 5.19 3.09 -0.95
CA ASN A 59 5.87 3.71 -2.08
C ASN A 59 5.07 3.57 -3.39
N GLY A 60 3.75 3.74 -3.30
CA GLY A 60 2.81 3.60 -4.42
C GLY A 60 2.45 2.15 -4.79
N VAL A 61 2.95 1.15 -4.06
CA VAL A 61 2.64 -0.27 -4.31
C VAL A 61 1.57 -0.77 -3.33
N PRO A 62 0.45 -1.34 -3.80
CA PRO A 62 -0.57 -1.90 -2.94
C PRO A 62 -0.03 -3.02 -2.04
N ALA A 63 -0.35 -2.92 -0.76
CA ALA A 63 0.08 -3.84 0.27
C ALA A 63 -1.02 -4.08 1.32
N THR A 64 -0.95 -5.25 1.94
CA THR A 64 -1.71 -5.61 3.13
C THR A 64 -0.76 -6.13 4.19
N VAL A 65 -0.96 -5.75 5.46
CA VAL A 65 -0.10 -6.12 6.57
C VAL A 65 -0.91 -6.75 7.71
N TYR A 66 -0.42 -7.89 8.20
CA TYR A 66 -1.00 -8.67 9.27
C TYR A 66 0.01 -8.85 10.41
N GLY A 67 -0.46 -8.74 11.65
CA GLY A 67 0.21 -9.28 12.83
C GLY A 67 -0.25 -10.71 13.06
N LEU A 68 0.68 -11.63 13.20
CA LEU A 68 0.42 -13.06 13.31
C LEU A 68 1.03 -13.62 14.60
N GLU A 69 0.26 -14.47 15.28
CA GLU A 69 0.77 -15.31 16.37
C GLU A 69 0.54 -16.78 16.02
N PHE A 70 1.54 -17.60 16.31
CA PHE A 70 1.57 -19.01 16.00
C PHE A 70 1.70 -19.81 17.29
N ALA A 71 1.08 -20.99 17.31
CA ALA A 71 1.25 -21.96 18.39
C ALA A 71 2.56 -22.76 18.26
N GLN A 72 3.25 -22.62 17.12
CA GLN A 72 4.51 -23.27 16.81
C GLN A 72 5.72 -22.36 17.04
N SER A 73 6.89 -22.98 17.19
CA SER A 73 8.18 -22.30 17.22
C SER A 73 8.52 -21.65 15.88
N ALA A 74 9.49 -20.71 15.87
CA ALA A 74 9.90 -20.03 14.64
C ALA A 74 10.41 -20.99 13.56
N ASP A 75 11.12 -22.05 13.97
CA ASP A 75 11.67 -23.06 13.05
C ASP A 75 10.54 -23.89 12.40
N GLU A 76 9.55 -24.32 13.18
CA GLU A 76 8.38 -25.04 12.66
C GLU A 76 7.52 -24.18 11.74
N VAL A 77 7.33 -22.89 12.05
CA VAL A 77 6.65 -21.94 11.15
C VAL A 77 7.43 -21.80 9.84
N SER A 78 8.76 -21.66 9.94
CA SER A 78 9.67 -21.54 8.80
C SER A 78 9.64 -22.76 7.88
N GLU A 79 9.65 -23.96 8.46
CA GLU A 79 9.49 -25.22 7.73
C GLU A 79 8.13 -25.33 7.06
N SER A 80 7.05 -25.04 7.81
CA SER A 80 5.68 -25.09 7.30
C SER A 80 5.48 -24.12 6.13
N PHE A 81 6.02 -22.90 6.23
CA PHE A 81 5.98 -21.89 5.18
C PHE A 81 6.64 -22.38 3.89
N ARG A 82 7.86 -22.94 4.00
CA ARG A 82 8.58 -23.48 2.82
C ARG A 82 7.88 -24.70 2.25
N ALA A 83 7.37 -25.59 3.10
CA ALA A 83 6.66 -26.78 2.66
C ALA A 83 5.38 -26.44 1.90
N PHE A 84 4.64 -25.41 2.33
CA PHE A 84 3.48 -24.90 1.59
C PHE A 84 3.87 -24.46 0.18
N TRP A 85 4.83 -23.55 0.04
CA TRP A 85 5.21 -23.03 -1.26
C TRP A 85 5.86 -24.06 -2.18
N ALA A 86 6.62 -25.01 -1.62
CA ALA A 86 7.16 -26.13 -2.38
C ALA A 86 6.05 -26.97 -3.03
N ARG A 87 4.93 -27.22 -2.33
CA ARG A 87 3.77 -27.93 -2.91
C ARG A 87 3.06 -27.12 -4.00
N GLU A 88 3.03 -25.80 -3.87
CA GLU A 88 2.48 -24.89 -4.89
C GLU A 88 3.44 -24.66 -6.07
N GLY A 89 4.66 -25.25 -6.05
CA GLY A 89 5.66 -25.03 -7.10
C GLY A 89 6.28 -23.62 -7.08
N VAL A 90 6.16 -22.90 -5.96
CA VAL A 90 6.67 -21.53 -5.78
C VAL A 90 7.98 -21.56 -4.98
N PRO A 91 9.06 -20.93 -5.46
CA PRO A 91 10.29 -20.80 -4.67
C PRO A 91 10.09 -19.95 -3.42
N ALA A 92 10.41 -20.52 -2.26
CA ALA A 92 10.43 -19.81 -0.98
C ALA A 92 11.85 -19.69 -0.43
N LYS A 93 12.15 -18.56 0.22
CA LYS A 93 13.44 -18.26 0.84
C LYS A 93 13.27 -18.04 2.33
N ALA A 94 14.32 -18.37 3.09
CA ALA A 94 14.44 -18.06 4.50
C ALA A 94 15.81 -17.42 4.76
N ARG A 95 15.85 -16.34 5.54
CA ARG A 95 17.08 -15.63 5.91
C ARG A 95 16.99 -15.13 7.34
N LEU A 96 18.02 -15.41 8.13
CA LEU A 96 18.17 -14.82 9.44
C LEU A 96 18.74 -13.40 9.30
N GLU A 97 18.08 -12.44 9.92
CA GLU A 97 18.45 -11.03 9.98
C GLU A 97 18.53 -10.58 11.44
N PHE A 98 19.11 -9.39 11.69
CA PHE A 98 19.14 -8.82 13.05
C PHE A 98 17.74 -8.63 13.65
N SER A 99 16.75 -8.33 12.80
CA SER A 99 15.35 -8.16 13.18
C SER A 99 14.56 -9.47 13.32
N GLY A 100 15.18 -10.63 13.05
CA GLY A 100 14.54 -11.94 13.17
C GLY A 100 14.65 -12.80 11.91
N LEU A 101 13.75 -13.79 11.78
CA LEU A 101 13.73 -14.71 10.65
C LEU A 101 12.80 -14.18 9.55
N LEU A 102 13.38 -13.84 8.41
CA LEU A 102 12.68 -13.36 7.22
C LEU A 102 12.37 -14.53 6.29
N LEU A 103 11.10 -14.71 5.96
CA LEU A 103 10.61 -15.70 5.01
C LEU A 103 9.96 -14.98 3.83
N SER A 104 10.19 -15.44 2.61
CA SER A 104 9.55 -14.84 1.43
C SER A 104 9.22 -15.84 0.33
N ALA A 105 8.19 -15.52 -0.45
CA ALA A 105 7.80 -16.24 -1.65
C ALA A 105 7.13 -15.29 -2.65
N LEU A 106 7.28 -15.56 -3.94
CA LEU A 106 6.69 -14.79 -5.03
C LEU A 106 5.79 -15.69 -5.86
N ASP A 107 4.47 -15.56 -5.65
CA ASP A 107 3.44 -16.30 -6.39
C ASP A 107 2.80 -15.36 -7.42
N GLY A 108 3.17 -15.52 -8.69
CA GLY A 108 2.78 -14.62 -9.76
C GLY A 108 3.15 -13.16 -9.46
N ALA A 109 2.14 -12.31 -9.23
CA ALA A 109 2.32 -10.89 -8.91
C ALA A 109 2.33 -10.59 -7.39
N CYS A 110 2.14 -11.60 -6.55
CA CYS A 110 1.97 -11.45 -5.11
C CYS A 110 3.27 -11.84 -4.39
N HIS A 111 3.92 -10.85 -3.76
CA HIS A 111 5.09 -11.08 -2.92
C HIS A 111 4.67 -11.18 -1.46
N TYR A 112 4.89 -12.36 -0.87
CA TYR A 112 4.61 -12.66 0.51
C TYR A 112 5.90 -12.55 1.31
N VAL A 113 5.89 -11.77 2.39
CA VAL A 113 7.02 -11.64 3.31
C VAL A 113 6.50 -11.85 4.72
N LEU A 114 7.07 -12.81 5.44
CA LEU A 114 6.80 -13.05 6.85
C LEU A 114 8.09 -12.81 7.64
N LEU A 115 8.09 -11.78 8.49
CA LEU A 115 9.16 -11.53 9.46
C LEU A 115 8.73 -12.07 10.82
N ILE A 116 9.39 -13.11 11.29
CA ILE A 116 9.21 -13.64 12.65
C ILE A 116 10.21 -12.94 13.55
N ALA A 117 9.73 -12.31 14.62
CA ALA A 117 10.57 -11.57 15.57
C ALA A 117 11.65 -12.49 16.18
N PRO A 118 12.79 -11.94 16.65
CA PRO A 118 13.84 -12.75 17.25
C PRO A 118 13.28 -13.48 18.47
N VAL A 119 13.14 -14.80 18.37
CA VAL A 119 12.53 -15.60 19.44
C VAL A 119 13.57 -15.91 20.50
N ARG A 120 13.31 -15.52 21.75
CA ARG A 120 13.85 -16.22 22.92
C ARG A 120 13.24 -17.62 22.91
N LYS A 121 14.06 -18.68 22.92
CA LYS A 121 13.62 -20.10 22.88
C LYS A 121 12.21 -20.30 23.48
N GLY A 122 11.23 -20.66 22.66
CA GLY A 122 9.83 -20.77 23.08
C GLY A 122 8.91 -21.28 21.96
N LEU A 123 7.74 -21.77 22.34
CA LEU A 123 6.77 -22.43 21.45
C LEU A 123 5.84 -21.47 20.70
N HIS A 124 5.85 -20.17 21.00
CA HIS A 124 4.91 -19.21 20.41
C HIS A 124 5.63 -18.17 19.57
N ALA A 125 5.76 -18.43 18.27
CA ALA A 125 6.30 -17.46 17.35
C ALA A 125 5.32 -16.31 17.11
N LYS A 126 5.86 -15.10 16.98
CA LYS A 126 5.10 -13.90 16.57
C LYS A 126 5.78 -13.28 15.37
N GLY A 127 4.99 -12.81 14.42
CA GLY A 127 5.52 -12.21 13.22
C GLY A 127 4.60 -11.19 12.58
N VAL A 128 5.15 -10.51 11.59
CA VAL A 128 4.42 -9.59 10.72
C VAL A 128 4.49 -10.15 9.31
N MET A 129 3.32 -10.35 8.70
CA MET A 129 3.22 -10.74 7.30
C MET A 129 2.80 -9.54 6.46
N SER A 130 3.58 -9.21 5.43
CA SER A 130 3.17 -8.30 4.38
C SER A 130 2.93 -9.06 3.07
N VAL A 131 1.88 -8.63 2.36
CA VAL A 131 1.55 -9.13 1.04
C VAL A 131 1.50 -7.95 0.10
N VAL A 132 2.34 -7.96 -0.94
CA VAL A 132 2.51 -6.84 -1.88
C VAL A 132 2.13 -7.30 -3.28
N ARG A 133 1.34 -6.49 -4.00
CA ARG A 133 0.97 -6.77 -5.39
C ARG A 133 1.87 -5.98 -6.35
N LEU A 134 2.82 -6.66 -6.98
CA LEU A 134 3.84 -6.04 -7.85
C LEU A 134 3.30 -5.55 -9.20
N ASN A 135 2.23 -6.18 -9.72
CA ASN A 135 1.69 -5.89 -11.05
C ASN A 135 0.38 -5.09 -11.01
N GLY A 136 0.06 -4.47 -9.87
CA GLY A 136 -1.00 -3.47 -9.81
C GLY A 136 -0.46 -2.17 -10.36
N GLY A 137 -1.12 -1.57 -11.37
CA GLY A 137 -0.74 -0.23 -11.84
C GLY A 137 -0.64 0.77 -10.68
N SER A 138 0.06 1.89 -10.87
CA SER A 138 0.28 2.88 -9.81
C SER A 138 -1.05 3.27 -9.16
N ALA A 139 -1.26 2.77 -7.94
CA ALA A 139 -2.40 3.18 -7.15
C ALA A 139 -2.18 4.63 -6.76
N ARG A 140 -3.23 5.44 -6.94
CA ARG A 140 -3.15 6.86 -6.61
C ARG A 140 -3.41 7.04 -5.13
N HIS A 141 -2.58 7.87 -4.52
CA HIS A 141 -2.80 8.28 -3.14
C HIS A 141 -4.11 9.06 -3.00
N LEU A 142 -4.87 8.77 -1.94
CA LEU A 142 -6.08 9.53 -1.62
C LEU A 142 -5.75 10.87 -0.96
N ILE A 143 -4.66 10.94 -0.18
CA ILE A 143 -4.08 12.18 0.28
C ILE A 143 -3.05 12.62 -0.77
N PRO A 144 -3.31 13.68 -1.57
CA PRO A 144 -2.36 14.12 -2.59
C PRO A 144 -1.10 14.72 -1.95
N ASP A 145 0.00 14.77 -2.71
CA ASP A 145 1.28 15.37 -2.28
C ASP A 145 1.14 16.85 -1.88
N SER A 146 0.11 17.53 -2.39
CA SER A 146 -0.21 18.92 -2.06
C SER A 146 -0.97 19.11 -0.74
N ALA A 147 -1.45 18.03 -0.11
CA ALA A 147 -2.24 18.13 1.13
C ALA A 147 -1.41 18.70 2.28
N VAL A 148 -0.18 18.21 2.44
CA VAL A 148 0.82 18.76 3.34
C VAL A 148 2.17 18.81 2.62
N PRO A 149 2.77 20.00 2.43
CA PRO A 149 4.09 20.08 1.85
C PRO A 149 5.12 19.45 2.79
N LEU A 150 6.06 18.70 2.23
CA LEU A 150 7.22 18.21 2.96
C LEU A 150 8.25 19.35 3.17
N PRO A 151 9.12 19.26 4.18
CA PRO A 151 10.12 20.30 4.44
C PRO A 151 11.03 20.50 3.20
N PRO A 152 11.39 21.74 2.83
CA PRO A 152 12.22 22.01 1.67
C PRO A 152 13.56 21.28 1.72
N GLY A 153 13.99 20.75 0.57
CA GLY A 153 15.25 19.98 0.48
C GLY A 153 15.21 18.59 1.13
N SER A 154 14.03 18.13 1.59
CA SER A 154 13.84 16.76 2.05
C SER A 154 14.05 15.74 0.92
N LYS A 155 14.56 14.57 1.30
CA LYS A 155 14.56 13.37 0.46
C LYS A 155 13.66 12.32 1.07
N THR A 156 12.59 11.94 0.37
CA THR A 156 11.70 10.86 0.79
C THR A 156 12.44 9.53 0.78
N VAL A 157 12.39 8.83 1.91
CA VAL A 157 12.93 7.48 2.11
C VAL A 157 11.81 6.45 2.04
N SER A 158 10.64 6.78 2.60
CA SER A 158 9.46 5.93 2.57
C SER A 158 8.21 6.79 2.51
N ASP A 159 7.20 6.31 1.80
CA ASP A 159 5.87 6.89 1.69
C ASP A 159 4.84 5.78 1.91
N ILE A 160 4.01 5.91 2.93
CA ILE A 160 3.05 4.89 3.34
C ILE A 160 1.69 5.53 3.50
N GLU A 161 0.71 5.13 2.71
CA GLU A 161 -0.68 5.49 2.92
C GLU A 161 -1.46 4.28 3.44
N SER A 162 -2.38 4.51 4.38
CA SER A 162 -3.31 3.52 4.91
C SER A 162 -4.73 4.05 4.80
N HIS A 163 -5.65 3.18 4.38
CA HIS A 163 -7.08 3.44 4.35
C HIS A 163 -7.78 2.59 5.42
N ASP A 164 -8.19 3.25 6.48
CA ASP A 164 -8.94 2.65 7.58
C ASP A 164 -10.40 3.16 7.57
N PRO A 165 -11.35 2.44 8.20
CA PRO A 165 -12.74 2.88 8.23
C PRO A 165 -12.87 4.28 8.87
N GLY A 166 -13.33 5.26 8.09
CA GLY A 166 -13.54 6.64 8.54
C GLY A 166 -12.31 7.55 8.49
N GLN A 167 -11.12 7.02 8.21
CA GLN A 167 -9.88 7.80 8.24
C GLN A 167 -8.90 7.36 7.15
N THR A 168 -8.19 8.31 6.55
CA THR A 168 -7.02 8.04 5.72
C THR A 168 -5.80 8.66 6.35
N GLY A 169 -4.72 7.90 6.44
CA GLY A 169 -3.44 8.36 6.95
C GLY A 169 -2.35 8.21 5.91
N ARG A 170 -1.48 9.21 5.75
CA ARG A 170 -0.27 9.12 4.91
C ARG A 170 0.96 9.53 5.71
N THR A 171 1.99 8.72 5.64
CA THR A 171 3.21 8.85 6.44
C THR A 171 4.42 8.91 5.52
N TRP A 172 5.19 9.99 5.64
CA TRP A 172 6.48 10.11 5.00
C TRP A 172 7.59 9.95 6.01
N ILE A 173 8.59 9.16 5.65
CA ILE A 173 9.90 9.17 6.29
C ILE A 173 10.82 9.95 5.36
N VAL A 174 11.37 11.05 5.83
CA VAL A 174 12.24 11.91 5.03
C VAL A 174 13.59 12.13 5.72
N ARG A 175 14.62 12.41 4.92
CA ARG A 175 15.93 12.87 5.39
C ARG A 175 16.16 14.32 5.01
N LEU A 176 16.80 15.03 5.92
CA LEU A 176 17.06 16.46 5.87
C LEU A 176 18.47 16.76 6.38
N ASN A 177 19.06 17.81 5.86
CA ASN A 177 20.30 18.36 6.41
C ASN A 177 19.98 19.35 7.54
N GLY A 178 20.92 19.50 8.48
CA GLY A 178 20.79 20.43 9.60
C GLY A 178 20.27 19.78 10.88
N ASP A 179 20.08 20.63 11.89
CA ASP A 179 19.68 20.29 13.26
C ASP A 179 18.18 20.00 13.37
N ALA A 180 17.81 18.89 14.03
CA ALA A 180 16.43 18.42 14.09
C ALA A 180 15.46 19.41 14.74
N VAL A 181 15.88 20.13 15.79
CA VAL A 181 15.02 21.12 16.47
C VAL A 181 14.75 22.32 15.57
N ASN A 182 15.77 22.80 14.87
CA ASN A 182 15.64 23.88 13.90
C ASN A 182 14.78 23.48 12.71
N GLN A 183 14.93 22.23 12.22
CA GLN A 183 14.07 21.68 11.16
C GLN A 183 12.61 21.59 11.60
N ALA A 184 12.32 21.11 12.81
CA ALA A 184 10.97 21.06 13.35
C ALA A 184 10.32 22.44 13.44
N ARG A 185 11.04 23.44 13.97
CA ARG A 185 10.56 24.84 14.05
C ARG A 185 10.36 25.47 12.68
N GLY A 186 11.29 25.24 11.76
CA GLY A 186 11.20 25.73 10.38
C GLY A 186 9.98 25.15 9.66
N TYR A 187 9.77 23.85 9.81
CA TYR A 187 8.59 23.17 9.27
C TYR A 187 7.29 23.71 9.84
N GLY A 188 7.21 23.87 11.16
CA GLY A 188 6.04 24.47 11.81
C GLY A 188 5.72 25.88 11.32
N ARG A 189 6.73 26.75 11.15
CA ARG A 189 6.54 28.09 10.58
C ARG A 189 6.05 28.05 9.14
N MET A 190 6.61 27.15 8.33
CA MET A 190 6.21 26.97 6.94
C MET A 190 4.74 26.53 6.84
N LEU A 191 4.31 25.56 7.66
CA LEU A 191 2.92 25.14 7.71
C LEU A 191 2.00 26.24 8.25
N ALA A 192 2.43 26.98 9.28
CA ALA A 192 1.66 28.10 9.81
C ALA A 192 1.39 29.18 8.74
N ALA A 193 2.38 29.48 7.89
CA ALA A 193 2.22 30.38 6.75
C ALA A 193 1.19 29.88 5.70
N GLN A 194 0.77 28.62 5.78
CA GLN A 194 -0.23 27.98 4.91
C GLN A 194 -1.55 27.69 5.64
N GLY A 195 -1.78 28.37 6.77
CA GLY A 195 -3.03 28.30 7.52
C GLY A 195 -3.15 27.12 8.48
N TRP A 196 -2.05 26.41 8.76
CA TRP A 196 -2.04 25.37 9.80
C TRP A 196 -1.91 26.00 11.19
N THR A 197 -2.63 25.47 12.16
CA THR A 197 -2.57 25.91 13.56
C THR A 197 -1.78 24.91 14.38
N THR A 198 -0.82 25.38 15.18
CA THR A 198 -0.06 24.53 16.10
C THR A 198 -0.97 24.06 17.24
N VAL A 199 -1.09 22.74 17.39
CA VAL A 199 -1.81 22.09 18.50
C VAL A 199 -0.83 21.67 19.60
N ALA A 200 0.37 21.23 19.21
CA ALA A 200 1.41 20.83 20.15
C ALA A 200 2.81 21.10 19.57
N PHE A 201 3.76 21.41 20.45
CA PHE A 201 5.19 21.43 20.13
C PHE A 201 5.97 20.92 21.34
N MET A 202 6.76 19.86 21.16
CA MET A 202 7.45 19.18 22.25
C MET A 202 8.88 18.80 21.88
N PRO A 203 9.83 18.81 22.83
CA PRO A 203 11.13 18.20 22.62
C PRO A 203 11.01 16.67 22.49
N VAL A 204 11.88 16.08 21.67
CA VAL A 204 12.04 14.62 21.55
C VAL A 204 13.27 14.22 22.35
N TYR A 205 13.11 13.24 23.23
CA TYR A 205 14.20 12.69 24.05
C TYR A 205 14.59 11.31 23.53
N PRO A 206 15.88 10.93 23.63
CA PRO A 206 16.31 9.57 23.33
C PRO A 206 15.70 8.59 24.34
N LEU A 207 15.64 7.31 23.95
CA LEU A 207 15.16 6.23 24.82
C LEU A 207 16.20 5.83 25.88
N ASP A 208 17.45 6.29 25.74
CA ASP A 208 18.45 6.17 26.79
C ASP A 208 18.15 7.16 27.92
N SER A 209 18.75 6.96 29.09
CA SER A 209 18.48 7.77 30.28
C SER A 209 19.02 9.20 30.20
N THR A 210 19.45 9.68 29.02
CA THR A 210 19.93 11.05 28.87
C THR A 210 18.74 12.01 28.72
N ARG A 211 18.75 13.10 29.48
CA ARG A 211 17.70 14.13 29.44
C ARG A 211 17.93 15.19 28.37
N GLN A 212 18.82 14.94 27.41
CA GLN A 212 19.11 15.88 26.33
C GLN A 212 18.10 15.68 25.21
N ALA A 213 17.45 16.75 24.75
CA ALA A 213 16.58 16.69 23.60
C ALA A 213 17.41 16.40 22.33
N VAL A 214 17.00 15.40 21.56
CA VAL A 214 17.62 14.96 20.29
C VAL A 214 16.78 15.36 19.07
N GLY A 215 15.78 16.22 19.29
CA GLY A 215 14.87 16.63 18.24
C GLY A 215 13.62 17.35 18.73
N GLY A 216 12.65 17.49 17.82
CA GLY A 216 11.39 18.19 18.08
C GLY A 216 10.21 17.49 17.41
N ALA A 217 9.10 17.43 18.13
CA ALA A 217 7.82 16.95 17.64
C ALA A 217 6.84 18.12 17.55
N ILE A 218 6.05 18.15 16.48
CA ILE A 218 5.02 19.15 16.23
C ILE A 218 3.72 18.46 15.82
N GLY A 219 2.62 18.89 16.43
CA GLY A 219 1.27 18.56 16.02
C GLY A 219 0.58 19.82 15.50
N MET A 220 0.00 19.78 14.30
CA MET A 220 -0.71 20.89 13.69
C MET A 220 -2.04 20.43 13.08
N GLN A 221 -2.96 21.36 12.90
CA GLN A 221 -4.28 21.09 12.33
C GLN A 221 -4.69 22.17 11.33
N ARG A 222 -5.41 21.76 10.28
CA ARG A 222 -6.08 22.65 9.32
C ARG A 222 -7.39 22.01 8.85
N GLY A 223 -8.53 22.51 9.34
CA GLY A 223 -9.83 21.89 9.08
C GLY A 223 -9.89 20.47 9.65
N THR A 224 -10.24 19.50 8.80
CA THR A 224 -10.29 18.06 9.13
C THR A 224 -8.93 17.37 9.00
N ASP A 225 -7.89 18.09 8.58
CA ASP A 225 -6.55 17.53 8.43
C ASP A 225 -5.73 17.77 9.69
N ARG A 226 -5.02 16.74 10.15
CA ARG A 226 -4.06 16.81 11.24
C ARG A 226 -2.70 16.32 10.76
N VAL A 227 -1.65 17.02 11.14
CA VAL A 227 -0.26 16.64 10.88
C VAL A 227 0.46 16.45 12.21
N ASP A 228 1.06 15.27 12.40
CA ASP A 228 2.00 14.99 13.47
C ASP A 228 3.36 14.72 12.83
N ALA A 229 4.38 15.50 13.20
CA ALA A 229 5.71 15.37 12.64
C ALA A 229 6.76 15.30 13.76
N VAL A 230 7.65 14.31 13.67
CA VAL A 230 8.74 14.08 14.61
C VAL A 230 10.05 14.18 13.86
N PHE A 231 10.92 15.07 14.30
CA PHE A 231 12.26 15.29 13.77
C PHE A 231 13.25 14.81 14.81
N SER A 232 14.20 13.96 14.41
CA SER A 232 15.27 13.49 15.29
C SER A 232 16.61 13.45 14.57
N ASP A 233 17.66 13.72 15.32
CA ASP A 233 19.02 13.59 14.81
C ASP A 233 19.43 12.11 14.72
N ARG A 234 19.96 11.73 13.56
CA ARG A 234 20.49 10.41 13.30
C ARG A 234 21.82 10.54 12.56
N GLN A 235 22.92 10.30 13.27
CA GLN A 235 24.29 10.31 12.71
C GLN A 235 24.63 11.63 11.98
N GLY A 236 24.24 12.78 12.54
CA GLY A 236 24.52 14.10 11.96
C GLY A 236 23.60 14.53 10.81
N GLN A 237 22.54 13.76 10.53
CA GLN A 237 21.45 14.15 9.65
C GLN A 237 20.12 14.14 10.41
N THR A 238 19.20 15.02 10.03
CA THR A 238 17.83 14.96 10.55
C THR A 238 17.06 13.89 9.78
N GLN A 239 16.43 12.97 10.49
CA GLN A 239 15.37 12.12 9.97
C GLN A 239 14.04 12.66 10.50
N ALA A 240 13.04 12.77 9.64
CA ALA A 240 11.70 13.16 10.07
C ALA A 240 10.67 12.11 9.66
N VAL A 241 9.75 11.81 10.58
CA VAL A 241 8.53 11.07 10.31
C VAL A 241 7.40 12.08 10.33
N ILE A 242 6.71 12.24 9.20
CA ILE A 242 5.62 13.21 9.02
C ILE A 242 4.39 12.40 8.68
N HIS A 243 3.38 12.49 9.52
CA HIS A 243 2.12 11.79 9.37
C HIS A 243 1.00 12.82 9.20
N ILE A 244 0.17 12.64 8.18
CA ILE A 244 -1.09 13.37 8.03
C ILE A 244 -2.25 12.39 8.15
N THR A 245 -3.27 12.78 8.91
CA THR A 245 -4.57 12.13 8.91
C THR A 245 -5.63 13.06 8.36
N ARG A 246 -6.60 12.46 7.67
CA ARG A 246 -7.83 13.10 7.22
C ARG A 246 -9.01 12.23 7.61
N ASP A 247 -9.88 12.78 8.45
CA ASP A 247 -11.17 12.20 8.77
C ASP A 247 -12.17 12.50 7.64
N ARG A 248 -13.09 11.57 7.38
CA ARG A 248 -14.15 11.71 6.36
C ARG A 248 -15.52 11.94 6.96
#